data_AF-A0A845KT38-F1
#
_entry.id   AF-A0A845KT38-F1
#
_cell.length_a   1.000
_cell.length_b   1.000
_cell.length_c   1.000
_cell.angle_alpha   90.00
_cell.angle_beta   90.00
_cell.angle_gamma   90.00
#
_symmetry.space_group_name_H-M   'P 1'
#
loop_
_entity.id
_entity.type
_entity.pdbx_description
1 polymer ?
#
loop_
_entity_poly.entity_id
_entity_poly.type
_entity_poly.pdbx_seq_one_letter_code
_entity_poly.pdbx_strand_id
1 'polypeptide(L)'
;MASDKDIAFIDELKQKYEIKVKKQPCIRVTTTDQGEHMGISASAYEKWTKESLDLKDNEIYVVYQRERSERNYLGIDFGTKKPRIYMGEAKDDLWQYVAGVPMPSNKFDTSFNIVGEEEKILTGVFGNKISEHIIVFSDSYYQKVCNRVEGPNLIVMVQIPKNYEKVIEEICAYTNGSGIVYEKKNLLLQISKTKIINVSAAIINIFVLLICSFFVLSIKMECDFPEQKGKYIFYSQGGMTHRNIRKSIMKESFWTGGIPIIFGVVISTIFMGTEVYLKKLSLEWIKQYAVKLMGTITGIIFLFLFISICFGIRNIIRIEREE
;
A
#
# COMPACT_ATOMS: atom_id res chain seq x y z
N MET A 1 14.01 1.96 -20.01
CA MET A 1 14.85 3.09 -20.49
C MET A 1 15.50 2.68 -21.81
N ALA A 2 15.98 3.63 -22.59
CA ALA A 2 16.54 3.43 -23.93
C ALA A 2 17.84 4.23 -24.10
N SER A 3 18.58 3.91 -25.14
CA SER A 3 19.75 4.63 -25.60
C SER A 3 19.51 5.22 -26.99
N ASP A 4 20.43 6.07 -27.46
CA ASP A 4 20.35 6.64 -28.82
C ASP A 4 20.28 5.57 -29.93
N LYS A 5 20.83 4.38 -29.68
CA LYS A 5 20.78 3.22 -30.59
C LYS A 5 19.36 2.69 -30.82
N ASP A 6 18.47 2.87 -29.85
CA ASP A 6 17.11 2.35 -29.88
C ASP A 6 16.15 3.30 -30.63
N ILE A 7 16.59 4.53 -30.93
CA ILE A 7 15.76 5.57 -31.55
C ILE A 7 15.24 5.12 -32.92
N ALA A 8 16.08 4.47 -33.73
CA ALA A 8 15.70 4.01 -35.06
C ALA A 8 14.54 2.99 -34.99
N PHE A 9 14.63 2.03 -34.06
CA PHE A 9 13.58 1.04 -33.82
C PHE A 9 12.27 1.68 -33.34
N ILE A 10 12.36 2.64 -32.42
CA ILE A 10 11.18 3.36 -31.92
C ILE A 10 10.49 4.17 -33.02
N ASP A 11 11.27 4.80 -33.89
CA ASP A 11 10.73 5.58 -35.00
C ASP A 11 10.12 4.68 -36.08
N GLU A 12 10.66 3.48 -36.31
CA GLU A 12 10.04 2.44 -37.15
C GLU A 12 8.68 2.00 -36.59
N LEU A 13 8.62 1.68 -35.29
CA LEU A 13 7.36 1.33 -34.62
C LEU A 13 6.31 2.44 -34.73
N LYS A 14 6.75 3.71 -34.68
CA LYS A 14 5.89 4.89 -34.83
C LYS A 14 5.30 5.04 -36.23
N GLN A 15 6.03 4.60 -37.26
CA GLN A 15 5.53 4.61 -38.64
C GLN A 15 4.60 3.42 -38.90
N LYS A 16 4.96 2.25 -38.38
CA LYS A 16 4.22 1.00 -38.60
C LYS A 16 2.93 0.91 -37.81
N TYR A 17 2.93 1.45 -36.60
CA TYR A 17 1.78 1.52 -35.71
C TYR A 17 1.53 2.98 -35.38
N GLU A 18 0.28 3.45 -35.42
CA GLU A 18 -0.11 4.84 -35.13
C GLU A 18 0.09 5.21 -33.63
N ILE A 19 1.29 5.00 -33.09
CA ILE A 19 1.66 5.19 -31.68
C ILE A 19 2.17 6.61 -31.46
N LYS A 20 1.93 7.13 -30.25
CA LYS A 20 2.48 8.42 -29.83
C LYS A 20 3.67 8.18 -28.92
N VAL A 21 4.80 8.79 -29.25
CA VAL A 21 6.05 8.62 -28.51
C VAL A 21 6.46 9.97 -27.91
N LYS A 22 6.79 9.97 -26.61
CA LYS A 22 7.49 11.07 -25.95
C LYS A 22 8.85 10.59 -25.48
N LYS A 23 9.89 11.36 -25.80
CA LYS A 23 11.29 11.10 -25.43
C LYS A 23 11.71 12.14 -24.38
N GLN A 24 12.38 11.73 -23.32
CA GLN A 24 12.94 12.62 -22.30
C GLN A 24 14.36 12.15 -21.95
N PRO A 25 15.36 13.04 -21.97
CA PRO A 25 16.69 12.71 -21.47
C PRO A 25 16.67 12.28 -20.00
N CYS A 26 17.47 11.27 -19.67
CA CYS A 26 17.69 10.80 -18.31
C CYS A 26 19.12 10.29 -18.15
N ILE A 27 19.48 9.96 -16.93
CA ILE A 27 20.69 9.18 -16.62
C ILE A 27 20.32 7.98 -15.76
N ARG A 28 21.08 6.90 -15.85
CA ARG A 28 21.02 5.82 -14.86
C ARG A 28 21.86 6.20 -13.65
N VAL A 29 21.36 5.96 -12.45
CA VAL A 29 22.09 6.18 -11.21
C VAL A 29 21.91 4.99 -10.28
N THR A 30 22.93 4.69 -9.48
CA THR A 30 22.94 3.55 -8.58
C THR A 30 23.21 4.04 -7.17
N THR A 31 22.47 3.53 -6.18
CA THR A 31 22.57 3.92 -4.77
C THR A 31 23.16 2.80 -3.93
N THR A 32 23.71 3.15 -2.77
CA THR A 32 24.41 2.17 -1.90
C THR A 32 23.55 0.99 -1.44
N ASP A 33 22.22 1.11 -1.50
CA ASP A 33 21.26 0.07 -1.18
C ASP A 33 21.06 -0.97 -2.28
N GLN A 34 21.88 -0.96 -3.33
CA GLN A 34 21.77 -1.83 -4.51
C GLN A 34 20.58 -1.48 -5.41
N GLY A 35 19.98 -0.31 -5.21
CA GLY A 35 18.96 0.25 -6.08
C GLY A 35 19.55 0.87 -7.35
N GLU A 36 18.94 0.55 -8.49
CA GLU A 36 19.15 1.25 -9.75
C GLU A 36 17.97 2.18 -10.01
N HIS A 37 18.27 3.43 -10.32
CA HIS A 37 17.31 4.53 -10.34
C HIS A 37 17.47 5.40 -11.58
N MET A 38 16.47 6.21 -11.82
CA MET A 38 16.42 7.13 -12.95
C MET A 38 16.74 8.54 -12.47
N GLY A 39 17.79 9.14 -13.03
CA GLY A 39 18.13 10.54 -12.81
C GLY A 39 17.51 11.45 -13.86
N ILE A 40 16.88 12.55 -13.44
CA ILE A 40 16.39 13.61 -14.33
C ILE A 40 16.80 14.99 -13.81
N SER A 41 16.71 16.00 -14.65
CA SER A 41 16.96 17.39 -14.25
C SER A 41 15.72 18.04 -13.62
N ALA A 42 15.90 19.08 -12.80
CA ALA A 42 14.81 19.84 -12.19
C ALA A 42 13.83 20.40 -13.24
N SER A 43 14.34 20.93 -14.35
CA SER A 43 13.52 21.36 -15.49
C SER A 43 12.70 20.24 -16.13
N ALA A 44 13.22 19.00 -16.14
CA ALA A 44 12.47 17.85 -16.64
C ALA A 44 11.33 17.47 -15.69
N TYR A 45 11.60 17.51 -14.38
CA TYR A 45 10.59 17.28 -13.35
C TYR A 45 9.46 18.32 -13.43
N GLU A 46 9.79 19.61 -13.54
CA GLU A 46 8.80 20.69 -13.66
C GLU A 46 7.91 20.51 -14.89
N LYS A 47 8.45 20.06 -16.03
CA LYS A 47 7.64 19.74 -17.22
C LYS A 47 6.63 18.61 -16.98
N TRP A 48 6.94 17.68 -16.08
CA TRP A 48 6.09 16.52 -15.79
C TRP A 48 5.03 16.83 -14.74
N THR A 49 5.39 17.58 -13.70
CA THR A 49 4.54 17.81 -12.52
C THR A 49 3.91 19.20 -12.49
N LYS A 50 4.47 20.17 -13.23
CA LYS A 50 4.23 21.62 -13.12
C LYS A 50 4.68 22.22 -11.78
N GLU A 51 5.51 21.50 -11.04
CA GLU A 51 6.08 21.93 -9.76
C GLU A 51 7.56 22.25 -9.97
N SER A 52 7.97 23.46 -9.60
CA SER A 52 9.37 23.90 -9.75
C SER A 52 10.18 23.56 -8.50
N LEU A 53 11.41 23.10 -8.70
CA LEU A 53 12.36 22.76 -7.65
C LEU A 53 13.64 23.56 -7.85
N ASP A 54 13.97 24.41 -6.87
CA ASP A 54 15.24 25.14 -6.85
C ASP A 54 16.28 24.34 -6.04
N LEU A 55 17.10 23.55 -6.76
CA LEU A 55 18.09 22.64 -6.18
C LEU A 55 19.51 23.14 -6.44
N LYS A 56 20.38 23.08 -5.43
CA LYS A 56 21.84 23.26 -5.61
C LYS A 56 22.50 21.98 -6.14
N ASP A 57 23.73 22.11 -6.63
CA ASP A 57 24.48 20.98 -7.23
C ASP A 57 24.72 19.79 -6.29
N ASN A 58 24.70 19.99 -4.98
CA ASN A 58 24.84 18.94 -3.97
C ASN A 58 23.50 18.53 -3.34
N GLU A 59 22.38 19.01 -3.86
CA GLU A 59 21.02 18.74 -3.37
C GLU A 59 20.26 17.91 -4.39
N ILE A 60 19.46 16.97 -3.88
CA ILE A 60 18.59 16.14 -4.71
C ILE A 60 17.18 16.09 -4.13
N TYR A 61 16.23 15.80 -5.01
CA TYR A 61 14.86 15.52 -4.65
C TYR A 61 14.48 14.11 -5.10
N VAL A 62 13.81 13.33 -4.25
CA VAL A 62 13.53 11.92 -4.54
C VAL A 62 12.04 11.71 -4.74
N VAL A 63 11.66 11.22 -5.92
CA VAL A 63 10.29 10.84 -6.24
C VAL A 63 10.18 9.32 -6.20
N TYR A 64 9.59 8.82 -5.13
CA TYR A 64 9.33 7.41 -4.96
C TYR A 64 8.17 6.99 -5.86
N GLN A 65 8.49 6.14 -6.85
CA GLN A 65 7.54 5.55 -7.79
C GLN A 65 6.63 4.48 -7.16
N ARG A 66 6.45 4.47 -5.84
CA ARG A 66 5.68 3.48 -5.08
C ARG A 66 5.03 4.11 -3.85
N GLU A 67 4.01 3.45 -3.32
CA GLU A 67 3.43 3.82 -2.03
C GLU A 67 4.44 3.61 -0.89
N ARG A 68 4.39 4.48 0.12
CA ARG A 68 5.30 4.44 1.28
C ARG A 68 5.30 3.11 2.02
N SER A 69 4.15 2.42 2.10
CA SER A 69 4.04 1.10 2.74
C SER A 69 4.73 -0.02 1.96
N GLU A 70 5.00 0.18 0.67
CA GLU A 70 5.65 -0.80 -0.19
C GLU A 70 7.15 -0.50 -0.40
N ARG A 71 7.58 0.72 -0.08
CA ARG A 71 8.98 1.17 -0.11
C ARG A 71 9.79 0.45 0.95
N ASN A 72 11.11 0.33 0.72
CA ASN A 72 12.04 0.10 1.83
C ASN A 72 11.88 1.23 2.87
N TYR A 73 11.59 0.88 4.13
CA TYR A 73 11.41 1.84 5.23
C TYR A 73 12.56 2.84 5.35
N LEU A 74 13.75 2.44 4.92
CA LEU A 74 14.97 3.23 5.04
C LEU A 74 15.28 4.10 3.81
N GLY A 75 14.50 4.05 2.72
CA GLY A 75 14.77 4.87 1.52
C GLY A 75 16.07 4.50 0.79
N ILE A 76 16.50 5.39 -0.12
CA ILE A 76 17.66 5.19 -1.01
C ILE A 76 19.01 5.39 -0.31
N ASP A 77 18.98 5.82 0.94
CA ASP A 77 20.09 6.39 1.70
C ASP A 77 20.19 5.80 3.11
N PHE A 78 19.47 4.71 3.35
CA PHE A 78 19.31 4.08 4.66
C PHE A 78 18.83 5.04 5.78
N GLY A 79 18.11 6.12 5.44
CA GLY A 79 17.55 7.10 6.37
C GLY A 79 18.52 8.20 6.82
N THR A 80 19.70 8.30 6.21
CA THR A 80 20.75 9.27 6.58
C THR A 80 20.52 10.70 6.06
N LYS A 81 19.56 10.88 5.16
CA LYS A 81 19.36 12.02 4.25
C LYS A 81 20.55 12.39 3.38
N LYS A 82 21.55 11.50 3.32
CA LYS A 82 22.82 11.72 2.63
C LYS A 82 23.23 10.52 1.77
N PRO A 83 22.46 10.20 0.72
CA PRO A 83 22.80 9.08 -0.15
C PRO A 83 24.16 9.32 -0.79
N ARG A 84 24.92 8.23 -0.90
CA ARG A 84 26.06 8.17 -1.80
C ARG A 84 25.58 7.52 -3.09
N ILE A 85 25.80 8.20 -4.20
CA ILE A 85 25.23 7.83 -5.50
C ILE A 85 26.37 7.62 -6.47
N TYR A 86 26.39 6.47 -7.12
CA TYR A 86 27.22 6.19 -8.27
C TYR A 86 26.46 6.57 -9.55
N MET A 87 27.12 7.29 -10.45
CA MET A 87 26.53 7.73 -11.71
C MET A 87 26.74 6.65 -12.77
N GLY A 88 25.69 5.89 -13.09
CA GLY A 88 25.71 4.79 -14.05
C GLY A 88 24.93 3.57 -13.58
N GLU A 89 24.95 2.53 -14.40
CA GLU A 89 24.41 1.20 -14.12
C GLU A 89 25.17 0.50 -12.99
N ALA A 90 24.47 -0.41 -12.31
CA ALA A 90 25.05 -1.25 -11.28
C ALA A 90 26.12 -2.16 -11.90
N LYS A 91 27.34 -2.09 -11.37
CA LYS A 91 28.47 -2.95 -11.76
C LYS A 91 28.86 -3.84 -10.57
N ASP A 92 29.37 -5.04 -10.86
CA ASP A 92 29.73 -6.05 -9.85
C ASP A 92 30.74 -5.53 -8.80
N ASP A 93 31.56 -4.55 -9.17
CA ASP A 93 32.60 -3.98 -8.30
C ASP A 93 32.16 -2.75 -7.49
N LEU A 94 30.87 -2.37 -7.56
CA LEU A 94 30.32 -1.32 -6.73
C LEU A 94 30.13 -1.77 -5.27
N TRP A 95 29.92 -3.06 -5.00
CA TRP A 95 29.80 -3.60 -3.65
C TRP A 95 30.81 -4.71 -3.39
N GLN A 96 31.42 -4.67 -2.20
CA GLN A 96 32.28 -5.73 -1.70
C GLN A 96 31.52 -6.53 -0.64
N TYR A 97 31.52 -7.85 -0.74
CA TYR A 97 30.82 -8.70 0.22
C TYR A 97 31.75 -9.10 1.36
N VAL A 98 31.51 -8.55 2.55
CA VAL A 98 32.22 -8.91 3.79
C VAL A 98 31.26 -9.71 4.67
N ALA A 99 31.60 -10.97 4.96
CA ALA A 99 30.76 -11.89 5.72
C ALA A 99 29.30 -12.00 5.18
N GLY A 100 29.13 -11.95 3.85
CA GLY A 100 27.82 -12.04 3.19
C GLY A 100 27.02 -10.73 3.18
N VAL A 101 27.55 -9.63 3.72
CA VAL A 101 26.91 -8.31 3.72
C VAL A 101 27.52 -7.44 2.61
N PRO A 102 26.71 -6.85 1.71
CA PRO A 102 27.21 -5.93 0.69
C PRO A 102 27.64 -4.60 1.33
N MET A 103 28.91 -4.26 1.16
CA MET A 103 29.51 -3.00 1.60
C MET A 103 29.78 -2.12 0.38
N PRO A 104 29.36 -0.85 0.37
CA PRO A 104 29.59 0.04 -0.77
C PRO A 104 31.09 0.32 -0.94
N SER A 105 31.58 0.25 -2.18
CA SER A 105 32.96 0.56 -2.51
C SER A 105 33.22 2.08 -2.50
N ASN A 106 34.48 2.46 -2.68
CA ASN A 106 34.92 3.85 -2.80
C ASN A 106 34.40 4.55 -4.08
N LYS A 107 33.79 3.80 -5.02
CA LYS A 107 33.17 4.36 -6.23
C LYS A 107 31.89 5.14 -5.95
N PHE A 108 31.27 4.93 -4.79
CA PHE A 108 30.21 5.80 -4.27
C PHE A 108 30.83 7.08 -3.69
N ASP A 109 31.48 7.86 -4.54
CA ASP A 109 32.27 9.04 -4.18
C ASP A 109 31.41 10.30 -4.00
N THR A 110 30.23 10.32 -4.62
CA THR A 110 29.38 11.50 -4.67
C THR A 110 28.30 11.42 -3.60
N SER A 111 28.38 12.32 -2.62
CA SER A 111 27.37 12.48 -1.58
C SER A 111 26.45 13.66 -1.88
N PHE A 112 25.15 13.43 -1.79
CA PHE A 112 24.12 14.45 -1.94
C PHE A 112 23.35 14.66 -0.64
N ASN A 113 22.64 15.77 -0.53
CA ASN A 113 21.65 16.00 0.53
C ASN A 113 20.24 15.87 -0.05
N ILE A 114 19.40 15.03 0.55
CA ILE A 114 17.98 14.95 0.19
C ILE A 114 17.26 16.14 0.84
N VAL A 115 16.87 17.13 0.03
CA VAL A 115 16.14 18.31 0.51
C VAL A 115 14.63 18.09 0.56
N GLY A 116 14.13 17.13 -0.22
CA GLY A 116 12.73 16.72 -0.21
C GLY A 116 12.51 15.35 -0.84
N GLU A 117 11.41 14.73 -0.46
CA GLU A 117 10.93 13.46 -0.99
C GLU A 117 9.41 13.50 -1.17
N GLU A 118 8.90 12.81 -2.19
CA GLU A 118 7.47 12.58 -2.38
C GLU A 118 7.20 11.15 -2.88
N GLU A 119 5.99 10.66 -2.62
CA GLU A 119 5.46 9.44 -3.22
C GLU A 119 4.53 9.80 -4.40
N LYS A 120 4.99 9.55 -5.63
CA LYS A 120 4.23 9.89 -6.86
C LYS A 120 4.61 8.99 -8.02
N ILE A 121 3.63 8.33 -8.63
CA ILE A 121 3.84 7.46 -9.79
C ILE A 121 3.81 8.30 -11.07
N LEU A 122 4.99 8.57 -11.63
CA LEU A 122 5.20 9.35 -12.86
C LEU A 122 5.45 8.44 -14.07
N THR A 123 6.29 7.42 -13.92
CA THR A 123 6.75 6.55 -15.02
C THR A 123 6.23 5.11 -14.91
N GLY A 124 5.72 4.71 -13.74
CA GLY A 124 5.15 3.38 -13.47
C GLY A 124 5.65 2.80 -12.15
N VAL A 125 5.08 1.69 -11.70
CA VAL A 125 5.49 0.98 -10.47
C VAL A 125 6.27 -0.28 -10.88
N PHE A 126 7.45 -0.51 -10.30
CA PHE A 126 8.24 -1.72 -10.56
C PHE A 126 8.08 -2.77 -9.45
N GLY A 127 8.30 -4.05 -9.76
CA GLY A 127 8.19 -5.15 -8.81
C GLY A 127 9.24 -5.11 -7.69
N ASN A 128 10.47 -4.68 -8.00
CA ASN A 128 11.54 -4.53 -7.01
C ASN A 128 11.24 -3.32 -6.08
N LYS A 129 11.43 -3.51 -4.78
CA LYS A 129 11.15 -2.50 -3.74
C LYS A 129 12.24 -1.44 -3.61
N ILE A 130 13.42 -1.71 -4.15
CA ILE A 130 14.64 -0.93 -3.92
C ILE A 130 15.02 -0.11 -5.17
N SER A 131 14.52 -0.46 -6.35
CA SER A 131 14.91 0.17 -7.63
C SER A 131 13.80 1.04 -8.25
N GLU A 132 14.16 1.81 -9.26
CA GLU A 132 13.29 2.56 -10.18
C GLU A 132 12.56 3.78 -9.59
N HIS A 133 13.04 4.29 -8.46
CA HIS A 133 12.75 5.66 -8.04
C HIS A 133 13.38 6.69 -8.97
N ILE A 134 12.83 7.91 -8.97
CA ILE A 134 13.36 9.02 -9.75
C ILE A 134 14.13 9.94 -8.82
N ILE A 135 15.38 10.23 -9.18
CA ILE A 135 16.23 11.18 -8.48
C ILE A 135 16.32 12.44 -9.35
N VAL A 136 15.90 13.56 -8.79
CA VAL A 136 15.92 14.86 -9.46
C VAL A 136 17.16 15.60 -9.01
N PHE A 137 17.97 16.01 -9.98
CA PHE A 137 19.20 16.80 -9.79
C PHE A 137 18.97 18.25 -10.21
N SER A 138 19.82 19.16 -9.70
CA SER A 138 19.89 20.52 -10.26
C SER A 138 20.21 20.48 -11.75
N ASP A 139 19.68 21.43 -12.52
CA ASP A 139 19.94 21.48 -13.96
C ASP A 139 21.43 21.65 -14.26
N SER A 140 22.15 22.43 -13.46
CA SER A 140 23.60 22.64 -13.57
C SER A 140 24.41 21.38 -13.28
N TYR A 141 24.05 20.59 -12.27
CA TYR A 141 24.72 19.33 -11.99
C TYR A 141 24.42 18.30 -13.08
N TYR A 142 23.14 18.17 -13.47
CA TYR A 142 22.71 17.23 -14.50
C TYR A 142 23.47 17.44 -15.81
N GLN A 143 23.61 18.68 -16.28
CA GLN A 143 24.33 19.00 -17.52
C GLN A 143 25.82 18.63 -17.47
N LYS A 144 26.47 18.69 -16.31
CA LYS A 144 27.88 18.30 -16.14
C LYS A 144 28.09 16.80 -16.30
N VAL A 145 27.08 16.01 -15.91
CA VAL A 145 27.19 14.56 -15.75
C VAL A 145 26.52 13.81 -16.91
N CYS A 146 25.46 14.34 -17.51
CA CYS A 146 24.62 13.61 -18.47
C CYS A 146 25.35 13.03 -19.68
N ASN A 147 26.44 13.67 -20.12
CA ASN A 147 27.23 13.22 -21.27
C ASN A 147 28.36 12.24 -20.91
N ARG A 148 28.64 12.05 -19.62
CA ARG A 148 29.75 11.22 -19.11
C ARG A 148 29.30 9.87 -18.57
N VAL A 149 28.01 9.73 -18.26
CA VAL A 149 27.46 8.52 -17.64
C VAL A 149 27.24 7.45 -18.69
N GLU A 150 27.77 6.26 -18.42
CA GLU A 150 27.49 5.07 -19.20
C GLU A 150 26.12 4.48 -18.82
N GLY A 151 25.35 4.10 -19.83
CA GLY A 151 24.03 3.46 -19.67
C GLY A 151 22.93 4.19 -20.44
N PRO A 152 21.66 3.80 -20.20
CA PRO A 152 20.50 4.39 -20.84
C PRO A 152 20.38 5.89 -20.58
N ASN A 153 20.38 6.67 -21.66
CA ASN A 153 20.32 8.13 -21.61
C ASN A 153 18.95 8.71 -22.03
N LEU A 154 17.98 7.86 -22.40
CA LEU A 154 16.62 8.27 -22.75
C LEU A 154 15.53 7.47 -22.04
N ILE A 155 14.44 8.16 -21.74
CA ILE A 155 13.16 7.59 -21.37
C ILE A 155 12.24 7.73 -22.56
N VAL A 156 11.59 6.63 -22.91
CA VAL A 156 10.67 6.56 -24.03
C VAL A 156 9.31 6.15 -23.48
N MET A 157 8.38 7.10 -23.48
CA MET A 157 7.00 6.87 -23.10
C MET A 157 6.20 6.66 -24.38
N VAL A 158 5.65 5.45 -24.53
CA VAL A 158 4.87 5.06 -25.70
C VAL A 158 3.40 4.93 -25.32
N GLN A 159 2.55 5.70 -26.01
CA GLN A 159 1.11 5.54 -25.96
C GLN A 159 0.65 4.77 -27.19
N ILE A 160 0.06 3.60 -26.95
CA ILE A 160 -0.34 2.65 -27.99
C ILE A 160 -1.88 2.62 -28.06
N PRO A 161 -2.51 3.34 -29.02
CA PRO A 161 -3.97 3.40 -29.11
C PRO A 161 -4.60 2.14 -29.74
N LYS A 162 -3.91 1.50 -30.68
CA LYS A 162 -4.35 0.31 -31.42
C LYS A 162 -3.22 -0.71 -31.52
N ASN A 163 -3.54 -1.97 -31.83
CA ASN A 163 -2.58 -3.06 -32.08
C ASN A 163 -1.61 -3.32 -30.91
N TYR A 164 -2.12 -3.18 -29.69
CA TYR A 164 -1.33 -3.24 -28.45
C TYR A 164 -0.43 -4.48 -28.35
N GLU A 165 -1.00 -5.67 -28.53
CA GLU A 165 -0.27 -6.94 -28.37
C GLU A 165 0.90 -7.05 -29.35
N LYS A 166 0.70 -6.68 -30.62
CA LYS A 166 1.75 -6.74 -31.65
C LYS A 166 2.89 -5.76 -31.37
N VAL A 167 2.58 -4.55 -30.92
CA VAL A 167 3.60 -3.54 -30.57
C VAL A 167 4.44 -4.02 -29.39
N ILE A 168 3.80 -4.58 -28.36
CA ILE A 168 4.51 -5.12 -27.19
C ILE A 168 5.36 -6.34 -27.58
N GLU A 169 4.84 -7.23 -28.41
CA GLU A 169 5.58 -8.40 -28.90
C GLU A 169 6.86 -7.98 -29.65
N GLU A 170 6.78 -6.98 -30.54
CA GLU A 170 7.96 -6.47 -31.25
C GLU A 170 8.96 -5.77 -30.32
N ILE A 171 8.49 -5.01 -29.33
CA ILE A 171 9.37 -4.39 -28.32
C ILE A 171 10.07 -5.47 -27.47
N CYS A 172 9.34 -6.50 -27.04
CA CYS A 172 9.89 -7.62 -26.27
C CYS A 172 10.90 -8.43 -27.09
N ALA A 173 10.64 -8.63 -28.38
CA ALA A 173 11.55 -9.29 -29.31
C ALA A 173 12.84 -8.47 -29.50
N TYR A 174 12.71 -7.15 -29.72
CA TYR A 174 13.87 -6.26 -29.88
C TYR A 174 14.78 -6.24 -28.65
N THR A 175 14.16 -6.24 -27.47
CA THR A 175 14.88 -6.17 -26.20
C THR A 175 15.41 -7.53 -25.72
N ASN A 176 15.19 -8.63 -26.45
CA ASN A 176 15.52 -10.00 -26.03
C ASN A 176 15.05 -10.31 -24.59
N GLY A 177 14.00 -9.64 -24.11
CA GLY A 177 13.53 -9.72 -22.72
C GLY A 177 14.44 -9.08 -21.66
N SER A 178 15.56 -8.45 -22.01
CA SER A 178 16.49 -7.79 -21.08
C SER A 178 16.31 -6.27 -20.96
N GLY A 179 15.67 -5.65 -21.95
CA GLY A 179 15.36 -4.22 -21.91
C GLY A 179 14.27 -3.92 -20.88
N ILE A 180 14.49 -2.88 -20.06
CA ILE A 180 13.50 -2.50 -19.05
C ILE A 180 12.33 -1.77 -19.72
N VAL A 181 11.35 -2.57 -20.17
CA VAL A 181 10.11 -2.15 -20.82
C VAL A 181 9.01 -2.16 -19.77
N TYR A 182 8.55 -0.98 -19.36
CA TYR A 182 7.53 -0.85 -18.33
C TYR A 182 6.12 -0.86 -18.95
N GLU A 183 5.42 -1.97 -18.78
CA GLU A 183 4.06 -2.10 -19.26
C GLU A 183 3.05 -1.68 -18.18
N LYS A 184 2.59 -0.43 -18.25
CA LYS A 184 1.56 0.08 -17.31
C LYS A 184 0.30 -0.79 -17.30
N LYS A 185 -0.14 -1.31 -18.46
CA LYS A 185 -1.41 -2.05 -18.58
C LYS A 185 -1.36 -3.40 -17.87
N ASN A 186 -0.36 -4.22 -18.15
CA ASN A 186 -0.20 -5.55 -17.52
C ASN A 186 0.08 -5.44 -16.02
N LEU A 187 0.90 -4.47 -15.61
CA LEU A 187 1.14 -4.23 -14.19
C LEU A 187 -0.13 -3.76 -13.45
N LEU A 188 -0.90 -2.83 -14.02
CA LEU A 188 -2.21 -2.46 -13.47
C LEU A 188 -3.18 -3.64 -13.44
N LEU A 189 -3.16 -4.50 -14.45
CA LEU A 189 -4.03 -5.67 -14.53
C LEU A 189 -3.67 -6.69 -13.44
N GLN A 190 -2.37 -6.99 -13.26
CA GLN A 190 -1.86 -7.84 -12.19
C GLN A 190 -2.18 -7.27 -10.81
N ILE A 191 -1.89 -5.98 -10.58
CA ILE A 191 -2.23 -5.29 -9.33
C ILE A 191 -3.73 -5.35 -9.08
N SER A 192 -4.57 -5.13 -10.11
CA SER A 192 -6.02 -5.20 -9.97
C SER A 192 -6.50 -6.61 -9.61
N LYS A 193 -5.94 -7.66 -10.25
CA LYS A 193 -6.25 -9.06 -9.97
C LYS A 193 -5.89 -9.40 -8.54
N THR A 194 -4.68 -9.09 -8.11
CA THR A 194 -4.21 -9.32 -6.74
C THR A 194 -5.06 -8.54 -5.73
N LYS A 195 -5.42 -7.29 -6.04
CA LYS A 195 -6.30 -6.48 -5.20
C LYS A 195 -7.70 -7.09 -5.08
N ILE A 196 -8.30 -7.55 -6.18
CA ILE A 196 -9.61 -8.21 -6.17
C ILE A 196 -9.55 -9.53 -5.39
N ILE A 197 -8.51 -10.34 -5.56
CA ILE A 197 -8.31 -11.58 -4.80
C ILE A 197 -8.17 -11.28 -3.31
N ASN A 198 -7.34 -10.31 -2.94
CA ASN A 198 -7.12 -9.94 -1.54
C ASN A 198 -8.39 -9.35 -0.90
N VAL A 199 -9.12 -8.49 -1.62
CA VAL A 199 -10.40 -7.94 -1.14
C VAL A 199 -11.43 -9.06 -0.97
N SER A 200 -11.52 -9.98 -1.93
CA SER A 200 -12.41 -11.14 -1.85
C SER A 200 -12.06 -12.04 -0.66
N ALA A 201 -10.77 -12.34 -0.46
CA ALA A 201 -10.30 -13.13 0.67
C ALA A 201 -10.59 -12.43 2.01
N ALA A 202 -10.41 -11.11 2.07
CA ALA A 202 -10.74 -10.33 3.27
C ALA A 202 -12.25 -10.36 3.57
N ILE A 203 -13.10 -10.24 2.55
CA ILE A 203 -14.56 -10.36 2.71
C ILE A 203 -14.92 -11.74 3.26
N ILE A 204 -14.39 -12.82 2.68
CA ILE A 204 -14.62 -14.19 3.16
C ILE A 204 -14.17 -14.33 4.62
N ASN A 205 -12.99 -13.82 4.97
CA ASN A 205 -12.49 -13.86 6.34
C ASN A 205 -13.41 -13.10 7.31
N ILE A 206 -13.91 -11.93 6.93
CA ILE A 206 -14.88 -11.18 7.75
C ILE A 206 -16.15 -12.02 7.96
N PHE A 207 -16.69 -12.65 6.92
CA PHE A 207 -17.87 -13.52 7.04
C PHE A 207 -17.63 -14.71 7.98
N VAL A 208 -16.49 -15.40 7.83
CA VAL A 208 -16.12 -16.53 8.69
C VAL A 208 -16.01 -16.09 10.15
N LEU A 209 -15.31 -14.99 10.41
CA LEU A 209 -15.15 -14.45 11.77
C LEU A 209 -16.50 -14.02 12.39
N LEU A 210 -17.41 -13.43 11.61
CA LEU A 210 -18.75 -13.09 12.06
C LEU A 210 -19.55 -14.34 12.45
N ILE A 211 -19.50 -15.39 11.63
CA ILE A 211 -20.17 -16.66 11.92
C ILE A 211 -19.57 -17.31 13.18
N CYS A 212 -18.24 -17.34 13.31
CA CYS A 212 -17.57 -17.87 14.50
C CYS A 212 -17.95 -17.08 15.76
N SER A 213 -17.97 -15.75 15.69
CA SER A 213 -18.39 -14.90 16.81
C SER A 213 -19.83 -15.18 17.23
N PHE A 214 -20.72 -15.42 16.25
CA PHE A 214 -22.11 -15.78 16.53
C PHE A 214 -22.22 -17.14 17.23
N PHE A 215 -21.49 -18.15 16.76
CA PHE A 215 -21.49 -19.47 17.40
C PHE A 215 -20.92 -19.43 18.82
N VAL A 216 -19.82 -18.71 19.05
CA VAL A 216 -19.22 -18.58 20.37
C VAL A 216 -20.17 -17.89 21.35
N LEU A 217 -20.84 -16.81 20.93
CA LEU A 217 -21.86 -16.15 21.76
C LEU A 217 -23.04 -17.09 22.05
N SER A 218 -23.51 -17.83 21.04
CA SER A 218 -24.63 -18.77 21.19
C SER A 218 -24.30 -19.88 22.18
N ILE A 219 -23.12 -20.50 22.06
CA ILE A 219 -22.66 -21.55 22.97
C ILE A 219 -22.51 -20.99 24.39
N LYS A 220 -21.87 -19.82 24.54
CA LYS A 220 -21.69 -19.18 25.85
C LYS A 220 -23.03 -18.93 26.53
N MET A 221 -24.01 -18.38 25.81
CA MET A 221 -25.33 -18.11 26.37
C MET A 221 -26.07 -19.39 26.78
N GLU A 222 -25.88 -20.50 26.06
CA GLU A 222 -26.48 -21.78 26.42
C GLU A 222 -25.79 -22.40 27.65
N CYS A 223 -24.47 -22.23 27.79
CA CYS A 223 -23.71 -22.65 28.96
C CYS A 223 -24.07 -21.84 30.22
N ASP A 224 -24.29 -20.54 30.08
CA ASP A 224 -24.62 -19.63 31.20
C ASP A 224 -26.10 -19.73 31.62
N PHE A 225 -26.97 -20.30 30.77
CA PHE A 225 -28.41 -20.43 31.02
C PHE A 225 -28.81 -21.15 32.33
N PRO A 226 -28.28 -22.34 32.67
CA PRO A 226 -28.66 -23.03 33.91
C PRO A 226 -28.33 -22.22 35.17
N GLU A 227 -27.19 -21.53 35.19
CA GLU A 227 -26.79 -20.66 36.30
C GLU A 227 -27.72 -19.44 36.41
N GLN A 228 -28.02 -18.80 35.27
CA GLN A 228 -28.99 -17.70 35.23
C GLN A 228 -30.38 -18.14 35.71
N LYS A 229 -30.86 -19.30 35.26
CA LYS A 229 -32.15 -19.85 35.68
C LYS A 229 -32.21 -20.01 37.21
N GLY A 230 -31.19 -20.64 37.80
CA GLY A 230 -31.12 -20.81 39.27
C GLY A 230 -31.16 -19.47 40.02
N LYS A 231 -30.37 -18.49 39.57
CA LYS A 231 -30.32 -17.13 40.14
C LYS A 231 -31.68 -16.42 40.09
N TYR A 232 -32.39 -16.47 38.96
CA TYR A 232 -33.66 -15.75 38.81
C TYR A 232 -34.85 -16.46 39.50
N ILE A 233 -34.84 -17.80 39.60
CA ILE A 233 -35.82 -18.53 40.44
C ILE A 233 -35.67 -18.12 41.91
N PHE A 234 -34.43 -18.06 42.41
CA PHE A 234 -34.15 -17.59 43.77
C PHE A 234 -34.66 -16.16 44.01
N TYR A 235 -34.44 -15.23 43.06
CA TYR A 235 -34.95 -13.87 43.17
C TYR A 235 -36.48 -13.76 43.09
N SER A 236 -37.14 -14.62 42.30
CA SER A 236 -38.59 -14.72 42.25
C SER A 236 -39.16 -15.12 43.61
N GLN A 237 -38.57 -16.14 44.24
CA GLN A 237 -38.92 -16.58 45.61
C GLN A 237 -38.63 -15.50 46.67
N GLY A 238 -37.61 -14.66 46.44
CA GLY A 238 -37.28 -13.50 47.27
C GLY A 238 -38.19 -12.27 47.11
N GLY A 239 -39.24 -12.35 46.28
CA GLY A 239 -40.24 -11.28 46.11
C GLY A 239 -39.95 -10.30 44.97
N MET A 240 -39.03 -10.61 44.07
CA MET A 240 -38.77 -9.79 42.88
C MET A 240 -39.89 -9.96 41.84
N THR A 241 -40.46 -8.86 41.36
CA THR A 241 -41.52 -8.91 40.34
C THR A 241 -41.01 -9.42 38.99
N HIS A 242 -41.83 -10.23 38.29
CA HIS A 242 -41.51 -10.79 36.95
C HIS A 242 -41.07 -9.72 35.94
N ARG A 243 -41.60 -8.49 36.03
CA ARG A 243 -41.19 -7.35 35.19
C ARG A 243 -39.72 -6.96 35.39
N ASN A 244 -39.24 -6.98 36.63
CA ASN A 244 -37.86 -6.64 36.97
C ASN A 244 -36.91 -7.79 36.61
N ILE A 245 -37.37 -9.04 36.71
CA ILE A 245 -36.64 -10.23 36.27
C ILE A 245 -36.40 -10.19 34.75
N ARG A 246 -37.45 -9.98 33.94
CA ARG A 246 -37.33 -9.83 32.48
C ARG A 246 -36.34 -8.73 32.07
N LYS A 247 -36.41 -7.56 32.71
CA LYS A 247 -35.47 -6.45 32.45
C LYS A 247 -34.03 -6.83 32.80
N SER A 248 -33.82 -7.57 33.89
CA SER A 248 -32.49 -7.95 34.36
C SER A 248 -31.86 -9.00 33.44
N ILE A 249 -32.62 -10.01 33.01
CA ILE A 249 -32.18 -11.02 32.02
C ILE A 249 -31.75 -10.36 30.72
N MET A 250 -32.56 -9.40 30.23
CA MET A 250 -32.26 -8.70 28.99
C MET A 250 -31.02 -7.80 29.12
N LYS A 251 -30.83 -7.16 30.28
CA LYS A 251 -29.64 -6.36 30.58
C LYS A 251 -28.39 -7.24 30.66
N GLU A 252 -28.46 -8.37 31.36
CA GLU A 252 -27.33 -9.31 31.50
C GLU A 252 -26.92 -9.89 30.15
N SER A 253 -27.89 -10.33 29.33
CA SER A 253 -27.65 -10.81 27.97
C SER A 253 -26.99 -9.76 27.07
N PHE A 254 -27.41 -8.49 27.20
CA PHE A 254 -26.84 -7.39 26.44
C PHE A 254 -25.38 -7.09 26.84
N TRP A 255 -25.06 -7.07 28.14
CA TRP A 255 -23.70 -6.75 28.60
C TRP A 255 -22.69 -7.86 28.32
N THR A 256 -23.10 -9.14 28.34
CA THR A 256 -22.21 -10.27 28.05
C THR A 256 -21.60 -10.19 26.64
N GLY A 257 -22.36 -9.71 25.65
CA GLY A 257 -21.85 -9.48 24.30
C GLY A 257 -21.40 -8.04 24.02
N GLY A 258 -21.90 -7.05 24.78
CA GLY A 258 -21.53 -5.65 24.62
C GLY A 258 -20.08 -5.35 25.02
N ILE A 259 -19.56 -5.99 26.07
CA ILE A 259 -18.18 -5.79 26.54
C ILE A 259 -17.15 -6.10 25.43
N PRO A 260 -17.16 -7.29 24.79
CA PRO A 260 -16.26 -7.59 23.67
C PRO A 260 -16.31 -6.56 22.53
N ILE A 261 -17.48 -6.03 22.20
CA ILE A 261 -17.64 -5.06 21.11
C ILE A 261 -16.98 -3.73 21.46
N ILE A 262 -17.14 -3.25 22.69
CA ILE A 262 -16.50 -2.01 23.15
C ILE A 262 -14.97 -2.14 23.05
N PHE A 263 -14.40 -3.25 23.53
CA PHE A 263 -12.97 -3.51 23.41
C PHE A 263 -12.52 -3.62 21.94
N GLY A 264 -13.31 -4.28 21.09
CA GLY A 264 -13.04 -4.39 19.66
C GLY A 264 -12.98 -3.03 18.95
N VAL A 265 -13.88 -2.10 19.29
CA VAL A 265 -13.89 -0.73 18.75
C VAL A 265 -12.62 0.03 19.16
N VAL A 266 -12.19 -0.10 20.41
CA VAL A 266 -10.96 0.56 20.91
C VAL A 266 -9.73 0.05 20.15
N ILE A 267 -9.56 -1.27 20.04
CA ILE A 267 -8.43 -1.88 19.33
C ILE A 267 -8.45 -1.49 17.84
N SER A 268 -9.62 -1.52 17.21
CA SER A 268 -9.78 -1.15 15.79
C SER A 268 -9.38 0.31 15.54
N THR A 269 -9.74 1.22 16.45
CA THR A 269 -9.40 2.64 16.36
C THR A 269 -7.88 2.86 16.46
N ILE A 270 -7.20 2.15 17.38
CA ILE A 270 -5.74 2.20 17.50
C ILE A 270 -5.08 1.73 16.21
N PHE A 271 -5.52 0.60 15.66
CA PHE A 271 -4.97 0.05 14.42
C PHE A 271 -5.16 1.01 13.23
N MET A 272 -6.34 1.62 13.13
CA MET A 272 -6.61 2.65 12.11
C MET A 272 -5.69 3.86 12.27
N GLY A 273 -5.48 4.33 13.51
CA GLY A 273 -4.55 5.43 13.79
C GLY A 273 -3.13 5.11 13.32
N THR A 274 -2.66 3.88 13.54
CA THR A 274 -1.34 3.45 13.07
C THR A 274 -1.25 3.38 11.54
N GLU A 275 -2.29 2.89 10.85
CA GLU A 275 -2.36 2.87 9.38
C GLU A 275 -2.31 4.28 8.79
N VAL A 276 -3.06 5.23 9.37
CA VAL A 276 -3.08 6.63 8.94
C VAL A 276 -1.71 7.29 9.13
N TYR A 277 -1.07 7.04 10.27
CA TYR A 277 0.27 7.56 10.57
C TYR A 277 1.33 7.03 9.58
N LEU A 278 1.31 5.72 9.30
CA LEU A 278 2.28 5.09 8.41
C LEU A 278 2.11 5.59 6.96
N LYS A 279 0.86 5.67 6.49
CA LYS A 279 0.55 6.02 5.10
C LYS A 279 0.55 7.53 4.81
N LYS A 280 0.69 8.41 5.82
CA LYS A 280 0.60 9.89 5.67
C LYS A 280 -0.55 10.30 4.75
N LEU A 281 -1.73 9.70 4.96
CA LEU A 281 -2.88 9.89 4.08
C LEU A 281 -3.34 11.35 4.08
N SER A 282 -3.75 11.86 2.92
CA SER A 282 -4.35 13.18 2.83
C SER A 282 -5.65 13.25 3.64
N LEU A 283 -6.03 14.46 4.07
CA LEU A 283 -7.25 14.70 4.87
C LEU A 283 -8.53 14.15 4.22
N GLU A 284 -8.61 14.12 2.90
CA GLU A 284 -9.75 13.55 2.17
C GLU A 284 -9.86 12.04 2.34
N TRP A 285 -8.74 11.33 2.22
CA TRP A 285 -8.70 9.89 2.42
C TRP A 285 -9.00 9.52 3.87
N ILE A 286 -8.49 10.28 4.84
CA ILE A 286 -8.79 10.07 6.26
C ILE A 286 -10.30 10.15 6.51
N LYS A 287 -10.98 11.14 5.94
CA LYS A 287 -12.45 11.27 6.04
C LYS A 287 -13.17 10.06 5.45
N GLN A 288 -12.77 9.61 4.26
CA GLN A 288 -13.39 8.43 3.64
C GLN A 288 -13.18 7.15 4.48
N TYR A 289 -12.00 6.97 5.05
CA TYR A 289 -11.69 5.85 5.94
C TYR A 289 -12.54 5.91 7.22
N ALA A 290 -12.70 7.09 7.83
CA ALA A 290 -13.53 7.27 9.01
C ALA A 290 -15.01 6.96 8.74
N VAL A 291 -15.57 7.43 7.62
CA VAL A 291 -16.95 7.13 7.22
C VAL A 291 -17.15 5.62 7.03
N LYS A 292 -16.21 4.95 6.36
CA LYS A 292 -16.26 3.50 6.17
C LYS A 292 -16.19 2.73 7.49
N LEU A 293 -15.31 3.14 8.40
CA LEU A 293 -15.20 2.53 9.74
C LEU A 293 -16.49 2.72 10.54
N MET A 294 -17.07 3.92 10.52
CA MET A 294 -18.34 4.18 11.18
C MET A 294 -19.46 3.32 10.61
N GLY A 295 -19.49 3.14 9.28
CA GLY A 295 -20.45 2.24 8.61
C GLY A 295 -20.31 0.79 9.05
N THR A 296 -19.09 0.24 9.11
CA THR A 296 -18.86 -1.15 9.53
C THR A 296 -19.18 -1.36 11.02
N ILE A 297 -18.76 -0.44 11.89
CA ILE A 297 -19.09 -0.48 13.33
C ILE A 297 -20.61 -0.44 13.53
N THR A 298 -21.31 0.45 12.83
CA THR A 298 -22.77 0.56 12.92
C THR A 298 -23.45 -0.75 12.48
N GLY A 299 -22.98 -1.36 11.39
CA GLY A 299 -23.48 -2.66 10.93
C GLY A 299 -23.28 -3.79 11.95
N ILE A 300 -22.10 -3.87 12.56
CA ILE A 300 -21.78 -4.87 13.59
C ILE A 300 -22.64 -4.65 14.84
N ILE A 301 -22.81 -3.40 15.28
CA ILE A 301 -23.67 -3.06 16.44
C ILE A 301 -25.12 -3.44 16.16
N PHE A 302 -25.64 -3.15 14.96
CA PHE A 302 -27.01 -3.49 14.60
C PHE A 302 -27.24 -5.01 14.59
N LEU A 303 -26.31 -5.77 14.01
CA LEU A 303 -26.33 -7.23 14.02
C LEU A 303 -26.30 -7.78 15.45
N PHE A 304 -25.44 -7.21 16.31
CA PHE A 304 -25.35 -7.58 17.72
C PHE A 304 -26.63 -7.29 18.50
N LEU A 305 -27.22 -6.11 18.31
CA LEU A 305 -28.48 -5.74 18.95
C LEU A 305 -29.59 -6.71 18.56
N PHE A 306 -29.69 -7.04 17.28
CA PHE A 306 -30.66 -8.01 16.77
C PHE A 306 -30.49 -9.38 17.43
N ILE A 307 -29.26 -9.89 17.49
CA ILE A 307 -28.94 -11.18 18.13
C ILE A 307 -29.30 -11.14 19.63
N SER A 308 -28.89 -10.09 20.34
CA SER A 308 -29.12 -9.94 21.78
C SER A 308 -30.62 -9.89 22.12
N ILE A 309 -31.42 -9.23 21.30
CA ILE A 309 -32.89 -9.18 21.44
C ILE A 309 -33.49 -10.56 21.20
N CYS A 310 -33.12 -11.23 20.11
CA CYS A 310 -33.61 -12.58 19.79
C CYS A 310 -33.31 -13.59 20.92
N PHE A 311 -32.09 -13.56 21.46
CA PHE A 311 -31.71 -14.43 22.57
C PHE A 311 -32.38 -14.04 23.89
N GLY A 312 -32.48 -12.74 24.21
CA GLY A 312 -33.18 -12.27 25.40
C GLY A 312 -34.64 -12.72 25.43
N ILE A 313 -35.34 -12.59 24.29
CA ILE A 313 -36.72 -13.06 24.14
C ILE A 313 -36.80 -14.59 24.27
N ARG A 314 -35.89 -15.34 23.63
CA ARG A 314 -35.84 -16.81 23.72
C ARG A 314 -35.64 -17.30 25.17
N ASN A 315 -34.74 -16.67 25.91
CA ASN A 315 -34.46 -17.04 27.31
C ASN A 315 -35.65 -16.73 28.22
N ILE A 316 -36.33 -15.59 28.02
CA ILE A 316 -37.57 -15.26 28.75
C ILE A 316 -38.65 -16.32 28.48
N ILE A 317 -38.88 -16.70 27.21
CA ILE A 317 -39.88 -17.71 26.85
C ILE A 317 -39.56 -19.08 27.46
N ARG A 318 -38.28 -19.47 27.53
CA ARG A 318 -37.89 -20.75 28.15
C ARG A 318 -38.10 -20.77 29.65
N ILE A 319 -37.79 -19.68 30.34
CA ILE A 319 -37.99 -19.59 31.79
C ILE A 319 -39.50 -19.64 32.12
N GLU A 320 -40.34 -18.97 31.30
CA GLU A 320 -41.80 -18.92 31.52
C GLU A 320 -42.55 -20.20 31.13
N ARG A 321 -41.98 -21.09 30.31
CA ARG A 321 -42.60 -22.39 29.97
C ARG A 321 -42.30 -23.49 30.99
N GLU A 322 -41.34 -23.28 31.88
CA GLU A 322 -40.88 -24.26 32.86
C GLU A 322 -41.21 -23.86 34.32
N GLU A 323 -41.88 -22.72 34.53
CA GLU A 323 -42.64 -22.37 35.76
C GLU A 323 -44.03 -23.02 35.73
#